data_AF-A0A937D132-F1
#
_entry.id   AF-A0A937D132-F1
#
_cell.length_a   1.000
_cell.length_b   1.000
_cell.length_c   1.000
_cell.angle_alpha   90.00
_cell.angle_beta   90.00
_cell.angle_gamma   90.00
#
_symmetry.space_group_name_H-M   'P 1'
#
loop_
_entity.id
_entity.type
_entity.pdbx_description
1 polymer ?
#
loop_
_entity_poly.entity_id
_entity_poly.type
_entity_poly.pdbx_seq_one_letter_code
_entity_poly.pdbx_strand_id
1 'polypeptide(L)'
;MVANNIFAPFGSEVLPANDDESSSYIDITSVFEGGINFFGRHFDGLYVNNNGNVTFSQDLYTYTPSIIGGSNSLAIIAPFWADVDTRGAGSQVTYGLNQERDSFIVTWSNVDYYNAVGYSHVSKFNSFQLELTDQGGGDFNIIFRYGGLTWTTGDASSGYSGLGGYVARAGFSSGDGEHYFELPQSGSESGMLGLTSALGSMSNPGVWEFEVRSGEVRGIGSERNDSLFGDDGDNFIDGRSGNDRIEPGAGNDRALGGSGDDILVAGHGQGNDSYDGGADIDTITFTSTKRGVTINLSAGTAFGSETDSDLIMGVEHVIAGYGNDTVVGDALSNRLSALSGKDIVKAEAGNDVLNGGLGNDKLYGGDGWDTFIFDSKLGTSKTDRKVNFDMMTDFKAADDTIWLDNKVFSKLGKKGSEAAPALLNKKYFTVGDKAKDKNDYIVYNKKTGVLSYDSDGSGSKAAVEFAQLKRGLALKYDDIFVI
;
A
#
# COMPACT_ATOMS: atom_id res chain seq x y z
N MET A 1 18.93 10.44 -6.53
CA MET A 1 18.05 11.47 -5.93
C MET A 1 18.22 12.82 -6.60
N VAL A 2 17.24 13.17 -7.41
CA VAL A 2 17.12 14.46 -8.09
C VAL A 2 16.37 15.46 -7.20
N ALA A 3 17.00 16.60 -6.91
CA ALA A 3 16.51 17.55 -5.89
C ALA A 3 15.35 18.47 -6.32
N ASN A 4 15.02 18.56 -7.62
CA ASN A 4 13.98 19.44 -8.15
C ASN A 4 13.62 19.13 -9.61
N ASN A 5 12.58 19.78 -10.13
CA ASN A 5 12.12 19.67 -11.51
C ASN A 5 12.87 20.56 -12.52
N ILE A 6 14.03 21.14 -12.16
CA ILE A 6 14.84 21.89 -13.12
C ILE A 6 15.40 20.91 -14.14
N PHE A 7 15.23 21.23 -15.42
CA PHE A 7 15.74 20.40 -16.51
C PHE A 7 17.26 20.32 -16.48
N ALA A 8 17.78 19.11 -16.70
CA ALA A 8 19.16 18.88 -17.02
C ALA A 8 19.52 19.58 -18.36
N PRO A 9 20.81 19.81 -18.65
CA PRO A 9 21.26 20.34 -19.94
C PRO A 9 20.67 19.54 -21.11
N PHE A 10 20.21 20.25 -22.13
CA PHE A 10 19.51 19.64 -23.25
C PHE A 10 20.48 18.80 -24.09
N GLY A 11 19.92 17.82 -24.82
CA GLY A 11 20.67 17.02 -25.77
C GLY A 11 21.22 17.85 -26.94
N SER A 12 22.30 17.37 -27.56
CA SER A 12 22.95 18.05 -28.69
C SER A 12 22.27 17.81 -30.03
N GLU A 13 21.55 16.69 -30.17
CA GLU A 13 20.84 16.32 -31.39
C GLU A 13 19.41 16.88 -31.36
N VAL A 14 18.87 17.12 -32.56
CA VAL A 14 17.53 17.67 -32.75
C VAL A 14 16.73 16.72 -33.61
N LEU A 15 15.61 16.23 -33.09
CA LEU A 15 14.65 15.49 -33.90
C LEU A 15 13.93 16.50 -34.82
N PRO A 16 13.84 16.25 -36.14
CA PRO A 16 13.12 17.14 -37.04
C PRO A 16 11.68 17.41 -36.58
N ALA A 17 11.23 18.64 -36.82
CA ALA A 17 9.87 19.04 -36.54
C ALA A 17 8.91 18.27 -37.44
N ASN A 18 8.05 17.45 -36.82
CA ASN A 18 7.06 16.63 -37.50
C ASN A 18 5.86 16.33 -36.58
N ASP A 19 4.85 15.69 -37.15
CA ASP A 19 3.69 15.11 -36.45
C ASP A 19 4.12 13.80 -35.77
N ASP A 20 4.36 12.79 -36.61
CA ASP A 20 4.62 11.41 -36.22
C ASP A 20 5.96 10.97 -36.82
N GLU A 21 7.06 11.37 -36.20
CA GLU A 21 8.40 10.93 -36.61
C GLU A 21 9.15 10.32 -35.43
N SER A 22 10.13 9.48 -35.77
CA SER A 22 11.04 8.85 -34.83
C SER A 22 12.47 8.99 -35.35
N SER A 23 13.42 9.03 -34.43
CA SER A 23 14.84 9.02 -34.78
C SER A 23 15.22 7.72 -35.50
N SER A 24 16.37 7.71 -36.17
CA SER A 24 17.07 6.45 -36.42
C SER A 24 17.49 5.78 -35.11
N TYR A 25 17.95 4.53 -35.17
CA TYR A 25 18.55 3.85 -34.02
C TYR A 25 19.66 4.69 -33.40
N ILE A 26 19.57 4.90 -32.08
CA ILE A 26 20.56 5.62 -31.28
C ILE A 26 21.33 4.58 -30.48
N ASP A 27 22.60 4.39 -30.81
CA ASP A 27 23.53 3.60 -29.99
C ASP A 27 23.84 4.39 -28.69
N ILE A 28 23.67 3.74 -27.55
CA ILE A 28 23.88 4.37 -26.23
C ILE A 28 25.14 3.86 -25.52
N THR A 29 25.88 2.93 -26.13
CA THR A 29 26.94 2.16 -25.47
C THR A 29 28.17 2.96 -25.08
N SER A 30 28.29 4.20 -25.54
CA SER A 30 29.36 5.11 -25.08
C SER A 30 29.11 5.76 -23.73
N VAL A 31 27.91 5.59 -23.17
CA VAL A 31 27.53 5.99 -21.81
C VAL A 31 27.08 4.77 -21.03
N PHE A 32 26.22 3.93 -21.62
CA PHE A 32 25.76 2.69 -21.00
C PHE A 32 26.65 1.54 -21.48
N GLU A 33 27.86 1.38 -20.95
CA GLU A 33 28.84 0.44 -21.54
C GLU A 33 28.39 -1.03 -21.41
N GLY A 34 27.53 -1.31 -20.43
CA GLY A 34 26.87 -2.61 -20.25
C GLY A 34 25.49 -2.70 -20.89
N GLY A 35 25.11 -1.73 -21.74
CA GLY A 35 23.74 -1.58 -22.24
C GLY A 35 22.75 -1.24 -21.14
N ILE A 36 21.46 -1.31 -21.46
CA ILE A 36 20.34 -1.19 -20.52
C ILE A 36 19.71 -2.57 -20.32
N ASN A 37 19.58 -3.01 -19.08
CA ASN A 37 18.78 -4.17 -18.71
C ASN A 37 17.41 -3.69 -18.20
N PHE A 38 16.36 -3.91 -18.98
CA PHE A 38 15.00 -3.51 -18.64
C PHE A 38 14.08 -4.73 -18.70
N PHE A 39 13.64 -5.18 -17.53
CA PHE A 39 12.87 -6.40 -17.26
C PHE A 39 13.54 -7.66 -17.86
N GLY A 40 14.83 -7.82 -17.59
CA GLY A 40 15.65 -8.95 -18.05
C GLY A 40 16.00 -8.91 -19.54
N ARG A 41 15.56 -7.89 -20.28
CA ARG A 41 15.90 -7.68 -21.70
C ARG A 41 17.03 -6.68 -21.81
N HIS A 42 18.04 -7.04 -22.60
CA HIS A 42 19.22 -6.22 -22.86
C HIS A 42 19.04 -5.35 -24.11
N PHE A 43 19.38 -4.06 -24.01
CA PHE A 43 19.31 -3.10 -25.10
C PHE A 43 20.59 -2.26 -25.21
N ASP A 44 21.20 -2.22 -26.39
CA ASP A 44 22.39 -1.40 -26.71
C ASP A 44 22.02 -0.03 -27.31
N GLY A 45 20.73 0.27 -27.39
CA GLY A 45 20.22 1.48 -28.03
C GLY A 45 18.72 1.63 -27.94
N LEU A 46 18.25 2.76 -28.46
CA LEU A 46 16.87 3.22 -28.35
C LEU A 46 16.47 4.12 -29.52
N TYR A 47 15.20 4.52 -29.53
CA TYR A 47 14.60 5.46 -30.47
C TYR A 47 13.84 6.53 -29.69
N VAL A 48 13.87 7.77 -30.17
CA VAL A 48 13.11 8.90 -29.64
C VAL A 48 12.03 9.28 -30.65
N ASN A 49 10.82 9.62 -30.20
CA ASN A 49 9.78 10.14 -31.10
C ASN A 49 9.23 11.51 -30.67
N ASN A 50 8.54 12.17 -31.59
CA ASN A 50 7.94 13.48 -31.33
C ASN A 50 6.82 13.39 -30.27
N ASN A 51 6.09 12.26 -30.25
CA ASN A 51 4.91 11.99 -29.39
C ASN A 51 5.21 11.69 -27.91
N GLY A 52 6.42 12.00 -27.44
CA GLY A 52 6.76 11.94 -26.02
C GLY A 52 7.17 10.57 -25.50
N ASN A 53 7.74 9.72 -26.36
CA ASN A 53 8.12 8.35 -26.02
C ASN A 53 9.58 8.04 -26.41
N VAL A 54 10.15 7.11 -25.65
CA VAL A 54 11.39 6.39 -25.98
C VAL A 54 11.09 4.90 -26.07
N THR A 55 11.55 4.25 -27.13
CA THR A 55 11.35 2.81 -27.36
C THR A 55 12.69 2.12 -27.62
N PHE A 56 12.78 0.83 -27.31
CA PHE A 56 14.07 0.13 -27.34
C PHE A 56 14.22 -0.87 -28.49
N SER A 57 13.13 -1.52 -28.91
CA SER A 57 13.20 -2.61 -29.90
C SER A 57 13.01 -2.15 -31.34
N GLN A 58 12.26 -1.08 -31.56
CA GLN A 58 11.95 -0.50 -32.87
C GLN A 58 11.45 0.94 -32.69
N ASP A 59 11.39 1.68 -33.79
CA ASP A 59 10.73 2.98 -33.87
C ASP A 59 9.20 2.87 -33.69
N LEU A 60 8.58 3.99 -33.31
CA LEU A 60 7.14 4.06 -33.05
C LEU A 60 6.52 5.36 -33.59
N TYR A 61 5.53 5.19 -34.48
CA TYR A 61 4.79 6.26 -35.16
C TYR A 61 3.31 6.29 -34.73
N THR A 62 3.04 6.33 -33.42
CA THR A 62 1.68 6.36 -32.87
C THR A 62 1.40 7.65 -32.09
N TYR A 63 0.24 8.26 -32.33
CA TYR A 63 -0.17 9.53 -31.72
C TYR A 63 -1.32 9.40 -30.71
N THR A 64 -2.25 8.46 -30.88
CA THR A 64 -3.34 8.26 -29.92
C THR A 64 -2.84 7.46 -28.71
N PRO A 65 -2.84 8.04 -27.49
CA PRO A 65 -2.37 7.32 -26.32
C PRO A 65 -3.38 6.23 -25.92
N SER A 66 -2.88 5.04 -25.64
CA SER A 66 -3.61 3.94 -24.98
C SER A 66 -3.03 3.68 -23.60
N ILE A 67 -3.77 2.97 -22.75
CA ILE A 67 -3.26 2.49 -21.45
C ILE A 67 -1.88 1.86 -21.66
N ILE A 68 -0.89 2.31 -20.89
CA ILE A 68 0.43 1.70 -20.84
C ILE A 68 0.29 0.43 -19.99
N GLY A 69 -0.31 -0.62 -20.56
CA GLY A 69 -0.79 -1.76 -19.77
C GLY A 69 -0.74 -3.14 -20.42
N GLY A 70 -0.16 -3.29 -21.61
CA GLY A 70 0.35 -4.63 -22.01
C GLY A 70 0.18 -5.10 -23.45
N SER A 71 1.14 -5.95 -23.83
CA SER A 71 1.19 -6.83 -25.02
C SER A 71 1.22 -6.16 -26.40
N ASN A 72 2.09 -5.17 -26.57
CA ASN A 72 2.45 -4.67 -27.91
C ASN A 72 3.85 -5.17 -28.34
N SER A 73 4.51 -6.01 -27.52
CA SER A 73 5.92 -6.43 -27.64
C SER A 73 6.97 -5.31 -27.56
N LEU A 74 6.52 -4.06 -27.40
CA LEU A 74 7.38 -2.88 -27.44
C LEU A 74 7.68 -2.39 -26.02
N ALA A 75 8.95 -2.52 -25.64
CA ALA A 75 9.46 -1.84 -24.45
C ALA A 75 9.48 -0.33 -24.70
N ILE A 76 8.86 0.43 -23.79
CA ILE A 76 8.62 1.87 -23.91
C ILE A 76 8.80 2.57 -22.57
N ILE A 77 9.36 3.77 -22.61
CA ILE A 77 9.36 4.75 -21.53
C ILE A 77 8.72 6.03 -22.07
N ALA A 78 7.65 6.48 -21.44
CA ALA A 78 6.82 7.57 -21.91
C ALA A 78 6.66 8.62 -20.80
N PRO A 79 7.50 9.67 -20.74
CA PRO A 79 7.28 10.77 -19.78
C PRO A 79 5.97 11.51 -20.04
N PHE A 80 5.48 11.54 -21.28
CA PHE A 80 4.21 12.16 -21.65
C PHE A 80 3.77 11.67 -23.04
N TRP A 81 3.02 10.59 -23.13
CA TRP A 81 2.49 10.07 -24.39
C TRP A 81 1.23 10.82 -24.80
N ALA A 82 1.33 11.59 -25.87
CA ALA A 82 0.21 12.25 -26.52
C ALA A 82 0.53 12.54 -28.00
N ASP A 83 -0.44 13.12 -28.69
CA ASP A 83 -0.32 13.60 -30.07
C ASP A 83 0.37 14.99 -30.09
N VAL A 84 1.71 14.97 -30.03
CA VAL A 84 2.57 16.15 -29.88
C VAL A 84 2.86 16.74 -31.25
N ASP A 85 2.54 18.02 -31.47
CA ASP A 85 2.89 18.71 -32.72
C ASP A 85 4.12 19.59 -32.52
N THR A 86 5.21 19.19 -33.17
CA THR A 86 6.48 19.94 -33.10
C THR A 86 6.72 20.87 -34.28
N ARG A 87 5.76 21.00 -35.20
CA ARG A 87 5.82 21.94 -36.34
C ARG A 87 5.48 23.38 -35.93
N GLY A 88 4.98 23.57 -34.71
CA GLY A 88 4.71 24.87 -34.09
C GLY A 88 5.97 25.74 -33.91
N ALA A 89 5.78 27.06 -33.81
CA ALA A 89 6.88 28.00 -33.75
C ALA A 89 7.66 27.92 -32.43
N GLY A 90 8.89 27.38 -32.47
CA GLY A 90 9.80 27.29 -31.33
C GLY A 90 9.75 25.97 -30.56
N SER A 91 8.90 25.03 -30.99
CA SER A 91 8.82 23.67 -30.46
C SER A 91 10.03 22.86 -30.89
N GLN A 92 10.65 22.14 -29.96
CA GLN A 92 11.82 21.31 -30.27
C GLN A 92 11.86 20.06 -29.42
N VAL A 93 12.22 18.93 -30.03
CA VAL A 93 12.66 17.73 -29.31
C VAL A 93 14.18 17.62 -29.48
N THR A 94 14.90 17.78 -28.37
CA THR A 94 16.35 17.59 -28.34
C THR A 94 16.70 16.31 -27.60
N TYR A 95 17.65 15.55 -28.08
CA TYR A 95 18.13 14.35 -27.40
C TYR A 95 19.64 14.19 -27.51
N GLY A 96 20.23 13.35 -26.65
CA GLY A 96 21.65 13.05 -26.75
C GLY A 96 22.24 12.41 -25.50
N LEU A 97 23.44 11.88 -25.69
CA LEU A 97 24.26 11.33 -24.62
C LEU A 97 25.04 12.46 -23.93
N ASN A 98 25.12 12.39 -22.60
CA ASN A 98 25.86 13.32 -21.77
C ASN A 98 26.86 12.54 -20.91
N GLN A 99 28.14 12.57 -21.30
CA GLN A 99 29.21 11.83 -20.61
C GLN A 99 29.51 12.37 -19.20
N GLU A 100 29.33 13.66 -18.95
CA GLU A 100 29.62 14.22 -17.61
C GLU A 100 28.59 13.79 -16.58
N ARG A 101 27.35 13.56 -17.03
CA ARG A 101 26.22 13.12 -16.20
C ARG A 101 26.01 11.62 -16.23
N ASP A 102 26.75 10.91 -17.08
CA ASP A 102 26.59 9.50 -17.34
C ASP A 102 25.13 9.14 -17.71
N SER A 103 24.59 9.87 -18.70
CA SER A 103 23.15 9.81 -19.00
C SER A 103 22.80 9.97 -20.48
N PHE A 104 21.59 9.53 -20.83
CA PHE A 104 20.88 9.89 -22.04
C PHE A 104 19.71 10.82 -21.69
N ILE A 105 19.58 11.95 -22.39
CA ILE A 105 18.57 12.98 -22.09
C ILE A 105 17.71 13.22 -23.33
N VAL A 106 16.40 13.34 -23.13
CA VAL A 106 15.44 13.81 -24.14
C VAL A 106 14.61 14.93 -23.54
N THR A 107 14.49 16.05 -24.24
CA THR A 107 13.70 17.21 -23.83
C THR A 107 12.73 17.61 -24.92
N TRP A 108 11.43 17.60 -24.59
CA TRP A 108 10.37 18.21 -25.38
C TRP A 108 10.16 19.62 -24.83
N SER A 109 10.71 20.62 -25.53
CA SER A 109 10.69 22.01 -25.10
C SER A 109 9.66 22.81 -25.88
N ASN A 110 8.75 23.45 -25.15
CA ASN A 110 7.68 24.29 -25.69
C ASN A 110 6.94 23.61 -26.86
N VAL A 111 6.59 22.34 -26.70
CA VAL A 111 5.88 21.58 -27.74
C VAL A 111 4.38 21.85 -27.67
N ASP A 112 3.76 22.03 -28.84
CA ASP A 112 2.31 22.19 -28.99
C ASP A 112 1.66 20.79 -29.15
N TYR A 113 0.35 20.76 -29.33
CA TYR A 113 -0.41 19.56 -29.68
C TYR A 113 -0.91 19.63 -31.13
N TYR A 114 -1.22 18.48 -31.72
CA TYR A 114 -1.83 18.47 -33.04
C TYR A 114 -3.18 19.18 -33.05
N ASN A 115 -3.30 20.21 -33.90
CA ASN A 115 -4.55 20.92 -34.15
C ASN A 115 -4.98 20.74 -35.60
N ALA A 116 -6.21 20.28 -35.80
CA ALA A 116 -6.75 20.04 -37.12
C ALA A 116 -6.88 21.35 -37.91
N VAL A 117 -6.53 21.29 -39.21
CA VAL A 117 -6.56 22.46 -40.09
C VAL A 117 -7.99 23.03 -40.17
N GLY A 118 -8.17 24.29 -39.74
CA GLY A 118 -9.44 25.02 -39.84
C GLY A 118 -10.04 25.47 -38.50
N TYR A 119 -9.47 25.06 -37.36
CA TYR A 119 -9.88 25.54 -36.04
C TYR A 119 -9.09 26.78 -35.59
N SER A 120 -9.76 27.72 -34.94
CA SER A 120 -9.13 28.86 -34.25
C SER A 120 -8.47 28.35 -32.97
N HIS A 121 -7.19 27.99 -33.05
CA HIS A 121 -6.43 27.56 -31.87
C HIS A 121 -5.58 28.70 -31.28
N VAL A 122 -5.44 28.65 -29.98
CA VAL A 122 -4.42 29.37 -29.22
C VAL A 122 -3.34 28.34 -28.92
N SER A 123 -2.10 28.57 -29.37
CA SER A 123 -0.99 27.68 -29.06
C SER A 123 -0.82 27.54 -27.55
N LYS A 124 -0.76 26.30 -27.09
CA LYS A 124 -0.48 25.93 -25.70
C LYS A 124 0.79 25.10 -25.72
N PHE A 125 1.64 25.29 -24.73
CA PHE A 125 2.95 24.66 -24.75
C PHE A 125 3.15 23.78 -23.52
N ASN A 126 3.66 22.59 -23.77
CA ASN A 126 4.17 21.70 -22.75
C ASN A 126 5.69 21.70 -22.79
N SER A 127 6.32 21.57 -21.63
CA SER A 127 7.74 21.31 -21.49
C SER A 127 7.95 20.18 -20.49
N PHE A 128 8.63 19.12 -20.93
CA PHE A 128 8.95 17.96 -20.11
C PHE A 128 10.25 17.29 -20.59
N GLN A 129 10.89 16.54 -19.70
CA GLN A 129 12.18 15.91 -19.94
C GLN A 129 12.20 14.49 -19.40
N LEU A 130 12.82 13.59 -20.16
CA LEU A 130 13.27 12.27 -19.73
C LEU A 130 14.79 12.30 -19.60
N GLU A 131 15.30 11.79 -18.49
CA GLU A 131 16.71 11.48 -18.31
C GLU A 131 16.85 10.03 -17.88
N LEU A 132 17.67 9.27 -18.60
CA LEU A 132 18.12 7.93 -18.20
C LEU A 132 19.57 8.07 -17.70
N THR A 133 19.84 7.75 -16.44
CA THR A 133 21.22 7.81 -15.90
C THR A 133 21.77 6.41 -15.72
N ASP A 134 22.96 6.12 -16.25
CA ASP A 134 23.62 4.84 -16.08
C ASP A 134 24.04 4.64 -14.61
N GLN A 135 23.89 3.43 -14.11
CA GLN A 135 24.37 2.99 -12.79
C GLN A 135 25.36 1.81 -12.92
N GLY A 136 25.66 1.39 -14.16
CA GLY A 136 26.59 0.34 -14.50
C GLY A 136 25.96 -1.05 -14.53
N GLY A 137 26.54 -1.96 -15.33
CA GLY A 137 26.12 -3.36 -15.37
C GLY A 137 24.72 -3.62 -15.92
N GLY A 138 24.14 -2.65 -16.64
CA GLY A 138 22.77 -2.71 -17.14
C GLY A 138 21.75 -1.96 -16.26
N ASP A 139 22.14 -1.53 -15.06
CA ASP A 139 21.30 -0.79 -14.14
C ASP A 139 21.23 0.69 -14.54
N PHE A 140 20.07 1.32 -14.35
CA PHE A 140 19.87 2.72 -14.70
C PHE A 140 18.75 3.34 -13.86
N ASN A 141 18.63 4.66 -13.85
CA ASN A 141 17.43 5.33 -13.32
C ASN A 141 16.64 5.96 -14.47
N ILE A 142 15.32 5.98 -14.34
CA ILE A 142 14.38 6.68 -15.21
C ILE A 142 13.92 7.93 -14.48
N ILE A 143 14.13 9.11 -15.05
CA ILE A 143 13.72 10.37 -14.41
C ILE A 143 12.85 11.19 -15.35
N PHE A 144 11.60 11.44 -14.95
CA PHE A 144 10.69 12.38 -15.59
C PHE A 144 10.76 13.73 -14.87
N ARG A 145 10.83 14.83 -15.63
CA ARG A 145 10.71 16.20 -15.09
C ARG A 145 9.67 16.97 -15.88
N TYR A 146 8.79 17.65 -15.16
CA TYR A 146 7.73 18.47 -15.74
C TYR A 146 7.97 19.96 -15.46
N GLY A 147 8.24 20.73 -16.50
CA GLY A 147 8.54 22.17 -16.43
C GLY A 147 7.33 23.08 -16.70
N GLY A 148 6.25 22.54 -17.25
CA GLY A 148 5.01 23.27 -17.54
C GLY A 148 4.08 22.42 -18.42
N LEU A 149 2.83 22.22 -18.00
CA LEU A 149 1.83 21.48 -18.78
C LEU A 149 0.54 22.31 -18.88
N THR A 150 0.07 22.54 -20.10
CA THR A 150 -1.10 23.39 -20.39
C THR A 150 -2.11 22.72 -21.32
N TRP A 151 -1.75 21.57 -21.89
CA TRP A 151 -2.62 20.72 -22.71
C TRP A 151 -2.36 19.25 -22.38
N THR A 152 -3.34 18.39 -22.65
CA THR A 152 -3.27 16.95 -22.40
C THR A 152 -3.67 16.09 -23.59
N THR A 153 -4.23 16.67 -24.65
CA THR A 153 -4.76 15.89 -25.78
C THR A 153 -4.72 16.68 -27.08
N GLY A 154 -4.35 16.02 -28.18
CA GLY A 154 -4.44 16.58 -29.53
C GLY A 154 -5.82 16.36 -30.19
N ASP A 155 -6.12 17.11 -31.24
CA ASP A 155 -7.41 17.03 -31.95
C ASP A 155 -7.66 15.66 -32.59
N ALA A 156 -6.63 14.99 -33.12
CA ALA A 156 -6.77 13.64 -33.68
C ALA A 156 -7.02 12.58 -32.60
N SER A 157 -6.77 12.93 -31.33
CA SER A 157 -7.15 12.17 -30.14
C SER A 157 -8.52 12.60 -29.58
N SER A 158 -9.39 13.16 -30.43
CA SER A 158 -10.73 13.66 -30.06
C SER A 158 -10.73 14.82 -29.05
N GLY A 159 -9.60 15.50 -28.91
CA GLY A 159 -9.49 16.71 -28.10
C GLY A 159 -10.13 17.92 -28.76
N TYR A 160 -10.30 18.99 -27.96
CA TYR A 160 -10.64 20.32 -28.42
C TYR A 160 -9.87 21.36 -27.61
N SER A 161 -9.09 22.19 -28.29
CA SER A 161 -8.26 23.24 -27.64
C SER A 161 -7.26 22.65 -26.61
N GLY A 162 -6.72 21.47 -26.90
CA GLY A 162 -5.71 20.81 -26.07
C GLY A 162 -6.27 20.00 -24.89
N LEU A 163 -7.59 19.83 -24.81
CA LEU A 163 -8.32 19.25 -23.67
C LEU A 163 -9.42 18.26 -24.15
N GLY A 164 -9.92 17.41 -23.27
CA GLY A 164 -10.89 16.35 -23.57
C GLY A 164 -10.31 15.22 -24.42
N GLY A 165 -11.14 14.25 -24.82
CA GLY A 165 -10.69 13.14 -25.68
C GLY A 165 -9.82 12.09 -24.95
N TYR A 166 -8.88 11.49 -25.69
CA TYR A 166 -7.89 10.56 -25.13
C TYR A 166 -6.77 11.34 -24.46
N VAL A 167 -6.87 11.48 -23.14
CA VAL A 167 -5.91 12.20 -22.30
C VAL A 167 -4.54 11.52 -22.31
N ALA A 168 -3.49 12.34 -22.30
CA ALA A 168 -2.10 11.93 -22.20
C ALA A 168 -1.84 10.95 -21.06
N ARG A 169 -0.82 10.12 -21.24
CA ARG A 169 -0.41 9.08 -20.28
C ARG A 169 1.08 9.17 -20.02
N ALA A 170 1.52 8.78 -18.84
CA ALA A 170 2.94 8.79 -18.49
C ALA A 170 3.29 7.52 -17.72
N GLY A 171 4.45 6.92 -18.00
CA GLY A 171 4.82 5.63 -17.42
C GLY A 171 5.83 4.86 -18.26
N PHE A 172 5.85 3.54 -18.08
CA PHE A 172 6.73 2.64 -18.81
C PHE A 172 6.12 1.23 -18.93
N SER A 173 6.62 0.44 -19.88
CA SER A 173 6.29 -0.97 -20.02
C SER A 173 7.45 -1.74 -20.63
N SER A 174 7.65 -2.99 -20.20
CA SER A 174 8.56 -3.96 -20.84
C SER A 174 8.03 -4.47 -22.19
N GLY A 175 6.73 -4.30 -22.45
CA GLY A 175 6.00 -4.83 -23.59
C GLY A 175 5.57 -6.30 -23.45
N ASP A 176 5.83 -6.97 -22.32
CA ASP A 176 5.44 -8.38 -22.08
C ASP A 176 4.00 -8.56 -21.56
N GLY A 177 3.38 -7.48 -21.08
CA GLY A 177 2.03 -7.49 -20.52
C GLY A 177 1.94 -7.81 -19.03
N GLU A 178 3.05 -8.06 -18.35
CA GLU A 178 3.14 -8.24 -16.91
C GLU A 178 3.84 -7.04 -16.24
N HIS A 179 4.91 -6.51 -16.85
CA HIS A 179 5.73 -5.47 -16.24
C HIS A 179 5.48 -4.09 -16.88
N TYR A 180 4.77 -3.24 -16.15
CA TYR A 180 4.46 -1.87 -16.56
C TYR A 180 4.16 -0.97 -15.37
N PHE A 181 4.02 0.32 -15.61
CA PHE A 181 3.56 1.30 -14.64
C PHE A 181 2.96 2.50 -15.37
N GLU A 182 1.86 3.03 -14.85
CA GLU A 182 1.37 4.36 -15.23
C GLU A 182 1.43 5.27 -14.01
N LEU A 183 1.85 6.52 -14.21
CA LEU A 183 1.69 7.53 -13.17
C LEU A 183 0.20 7.62 -12.79
N PRO A 184 -0.15 7.80 -11.50
CA PRO A 184 -1.54 7.92 -11.05
C PRO A 184 -2.35 9.02 -11.76
N GLN A 185 -1.68 10.01 -12.33
CA GLN A 185 -2.26 11.12 -13.09
C GLN A 185 -2.68 10.73 -14.51
N SER A 186 -2.17 9.62 -15.04
CA SER A 186 -2.35 9.19 -16.43
C SER A 186 -3.83 9.06 -16.81
N GLY A 187 -4.20 9.59 -17.97
CA GLY A 187 -5.58 9.53 -18.45
C GLY A 187 -6.57 10.47 -17.75
N SER A 188 -6.15 11.22 -16.72
CA SER A 188 -6.96 12.25 -16.06
C SER A 188 -6.52 13.65 -16.49
N GLU A 189 -7.41 14.43 -17.12
CA GLU A 189 -7.06 15.78 -17.61
C GLU A 189 -6.51 16.66 -16.48
N SER A 190 -7.21 16.70 -15.35
CA SER A 190 -6.76 17.45 -14.17
C SER A 190 -5.48 16.88 -13.56
N GLY A 191 -5.32 15.54 -13.59
CA GLY A 191 -4.13 14.87 -13.09
C GLY A 191 -2.90 15.25 -13.91
N MET A 192 -2.97 15.08 -15.23
CA MET A 192 -1.88 15.37 -16.15
C MET A 192 -1.48 16.85 -16.13
N LEU A 193 -2.45 17.78 -16.13
CA LEU A 193 -2.14 19.22 -15.97
C LEU A 193 -1.52 19.54 -14.60
N GLY A 194 -1.79 18.73 -13.58
CA GLY A 194 -1.28 18.88 -12.22
C GLY A 194 0.13 18.30 -11.99
N LEU A 195 0.72 17.58 -12.96
CA LEU A 195 1.99 16.88 -12.77
C LEU A 195 3.14 17.79 -12.35
N THR A 196 3.17 19.06 -12.77
CA THR A 196 4.21 20.02 -12.35
C THR A 196 4.21 20.33 -10.85
N SER A 197 3.09 20.06 -10.18
CA SER A 197 2.89 20.27 -8.74
C SER A 197 2.65 18.97 -7.97
N ALA A 198 2.47 17.85 -8.67
CA ALA A 198 2.30 16.55 -8.04
C ALA A 198 3.62 16.15 -7.35
N LEU A 199 3.52 15.68 -6.10
CA LEU A 199 4.60 14.90 -5.51
C LEU A 199 4.74 13.64 -6.35
N GLY A 200 5.92 13.41 -6.94
CA GLY A 200 6.11 12.25 -7.80
C GLY A 200 6.38 10.99 -7.00
N SER A 201 7.35 10.18 -7.44
CA SER A 201 7.82 9.01 -6.65
C SER A 201 8.60 9.41 -5.39
N MET A 202 8.89 10.70 -5.22
CA MET A 202 9.60 11.26 -4.07
C MET A 202 8.91 12.54 -3.63
N SER A 203 9.29 13.07 -2.47
CA SER A 203 8.82 14.34 -1.89
C SER A 203 9.10 15.62 -2.72
N ASN A 204 9.52 15.49 -3.99
CA ASN A 204 9.84 16.58 -4.89
C ASN A 204 8.74 16.81 -5.95
N PRO A 205 8.07 17.99 -5.94
CA PRO A 205 7.05 18.30 -6.93
C PRO A 205 7.57 18.26 -8.38
N GLY A 206 6.83 17.62 -9.28
CA GLY A 206 7.12 17.62 -10.71
C GLY A 206 8.25 16.69 -11.16
N VAL A 207 8.72 15.79 -10.30
CA VAL A 207 9.78 14.82 -10.61
C VAL A 207 9.34 13.41 -10.26
N TRP A 208 9.50 12.47 -11.20
CA TRP A 208 9.35 11.04 -10.94
C TRP A 208 10.66 10.34 -11.26
N GLU A 209 11.28 9.72 -10.26
CA GLU A 209 12.51 8.93 -10.38
C GLU A 209 12.18 7.46 -10.10
N PHE A 210 12.60 6.55 -10.99
CA PHE A 210 12.47 5.11 -10.84
C PHE A 210 13.84 4.46 -10.94
N GLU A 211 14.17 3.59 -10.00
CA GLU A 211 15.44 2.86 -10.02
C GLU A 211 15.26 1.51 -10.69
N VAL A 212 16.01 1.25 -11.77
CA VAL A 212 16.06 -0.07 -12.40
C VAL A 212 17.32 -0.79 -11.95
N ARG A 213 17.15 -1.91 -11.26
CA ARG A 213 18.24 -2.73 -10.71
C ARG A 213 18.06 -4.18 -11.10
N SER A 214 19.10 -4.76 -11.70
CA SER A 214 19.09 -6.13 -12.22
C SER A 214 17.93 -6.40 -13.18
N GLY A 215 17.47 -5.36 -13.89
CA GLY A 215 16.33 -5.44 -14.80
C GLY A 215 14.99 -5.02 -14.20
N GLU A 216 14.82 -5.05 -12.88
CA GLU A 216 13.53 -4.76 -12.24
C GLU A 216 13.44 -3.31 -11.78
N VAL A 217 12.24 -2.71 -11.87
CA VAL A 217 11.99 -1.38 -11.31
C VAL A 217 11.70 -1.52 -9.81
N ARG A 218 12.57 -0.96 -8.97
CA ARG A 218 12.38 -0.97 -7.53
C ARG A 218 11.11 -0.23 -7.12
N GLY A 219 10.43 -0.80 -6.13
CA GLY A 219 9.20 -0.24 -5.59
C GLY A 219 7.97 -0.45 -6.46
N ILE A 220 8.07 -1.04 -7.65
CA ILE A 220 6.89 -1.29 -8.49
C ILE A 220 6.69 -2.81 -8.60
N GLY A 221 5.55 -3.29 -8.11
CA GLY A 221 5.13 -4.68 -8.21
C GLY A 221 4.66 -5.07 -9.61
N SER A 222 3.97 -6.19 -9.68
CA SER A 222 3.52 -6.84 -10.90
C SER A 222 1.99 -7.04 -10.89
N GLU A 223 1.49 -8.10 -11.51
CA GLU A 223 0.09 -8.53 -11.39
C GLU A 223 -0.02 -9.78 -10.49
N ARG A 224 1.04 -10.09 -9.75
CA ARG A 224 1.22 -11.29 -8.93
C ARG A 224 1.52 -10.84 -7.51
N ASN A 225 1.37 -11.77 -6.57
CA ASN A 225 1.78 -11.55 -5.19
C ASN A 225 3.28 -11.28 -5.09
N ASP A 226 3.63 -10.08 -4.69
CA ASP A 226 4.99 -9.57 -4.58
C ASP A 226 5.44 -9.41 -3.12
N SER A 227 6.75 -9.30 -2.94
CA SER A 227 7.36 -8.92 -1.67
C SER A 227 8.30 -7.75 -1.95
N LEU A 228 7.81 -6.56 -1.63
CA LEU A 228 8.44 -5.30 -1.98
C LEU A 228 9.10 -4.70 -0.74
N PHE A 229 10.36 -4.34 -0.89
CA PHE A 229 11.18 -3.78 0.17
C PHE A 229 11.78 -2.46 -0.29
N GLY A 230 11.67 -1.45 0.56
CA GLY A 230 12.44 -0.22 0.41
C GLY A 230 13.77 -0.25 1.18
N ASP A 231 14.36 0.92 1.38
CA ASP A 231 15.61 1.13 2.08
C ASP A 231 15.47 2.12 3.25
N ASP A 232 16.54 2.80 3.65
CA ASP A 232 16.52 3.76 4.76
C ASP A 232 16.16 5.18 4.29
N GLY A 233 15.85 5.38 3.01
CA GLY A 233 15.44 6.66 2.44
C GLY A 233 13.97 6.69 2.05
N ASP A 234 13.44 7.89 1.79
CA ASP A 234 12.07 8.07 1.29
C ASP A 234 11.82 7.19 0.05
N ASN A 235 10.80 6.33 0.10
CA ASN A 235 10.47 5.40 -0.98
C ASN A 235 9.02 5.55 -1.44
N PHE A 236 8.81 5.36 -2.74
CA PHE A 236 7.49 5.11 -3.31
C PHE A 236 7.40 3.65 -3.72
N ILE A 237 6.45 2.95 -3.12
CA ILE A 237 6.17 1.55 -3.39
C ILE A 237 4.71 1.38 -3.82
N ASP A 238 4.48 0.69 -4.93
CA ASP A 238 3.18 0.37 -5.51
C ASP A 238 3.12 -1.13 -5.82
N GLY A 239 2.33 -1.88 -5.03
CA GLY A 239 2.11 -3.33 -5.18
C GLY A 239 1.37 -3.69 -6.45
N ARG A 240 0.46 -2.80 -6.89
CA ARG A 240 -0.42 -2.94 -8.04
C ARG A 240 -1.50 -4.01 -7.84
N SER A 241 -1.36 -5.21 -8.43
CA SER A 241 -2.37 -6.27 -8.29
C SER A 241 -1.72 -7.50 -7.71
N GLY A 242 -2.46 -8.23 -6.87
CA GLY A 242 -1.94 -9.40 -6.18
C GLY A 242 -2.12 -9.21 -4.68
N ASN A 243 -1.82 -10.25 -3.91
CA ASN A 243 -1.77 -10.11 -2.46
C ASN A 243 -0.32 -9.88 -2.06
N ASP A 244 0.04 -8.61 -1.91
CA ASP A 244 1.40 -8.14 -1.78
C ASP A 244 1.82 -7.99 -0.32
N ARG A 245 3.12 -8.08 -0.09
CA ARG A 245 3.73 -7.69 1.17
C ARG A 245 4.67 -6.52 0.92
N ILE A 246 4.39 -5.39 1.56
CA ILE A 246 5.15 -4.14 1.37
C ILE A 246 5.81 -3.74 2.69
N GLU A 247 7.13 -3.57 2.67
CA GLU A 247 7.95 -3.14 3.81
C GLU A 247 8.85 -1.98 3.35
N PRO A 248 8.40 -0.71 3.49
CA PRO A 248 9.08 0.40 2.86
C PRO A 248 10.38 0.79 3.58
N GLY A 249 10.50 0.53 4.88
CA GLY A 249 11.75 0.76 5.61
C GLY A 249 11.69 2.01 6.47
N ALA A 250 12.75 2.79 6.47
CA ALA A 250 12.83 4.06 7.19
C ALA A 250 12.88 5.22 6.20
N GLY A 251 12.58 6.44 6.65
CA GLY A 251 12.37 7.56 5.73
C GLY A 251 10.89 7.89 5.66
N ASN A 252 10.52 8.94 4.91
CA ASN A 252 9.11 9.26 4.70
C ASN A 252 8.61 8.52 3.46
N ASP A 253 7.89 7.43 3.69
CA ASP A 253 7.53 6.51 2.63
C ASP A 253 6.09 6.67 2.17
N ARG A 254 5.83 6.23 0.94
CA ARG A 254 4.49 6.07 0.39
C ARG A 254 4.34 4.66 -0.14
N ALA A 255 3.55 3.85 0.55
CA ALA A 255 3.24 2.47 0.20
C ALA A 255 1.78 2.35 -0.25
N LEU A 256 1.57 1.87 -1.47
CA LEU A 256 0.27 1.55 -2.05
C LEU A 256 0.21 0.03 -2.23
N GLY A 257 -0.75 -0.64 -1.58
CA GLY A 257 -1.03 -2.07 -1.78
C GLY A 257 -1.60 -2.30 -3.18
N GLY A 258 -2.77 -1.75 -3.43
CA GLY A 258 -3.40 -1.74 -4.74
C GLY A 258 -4.69 -2.55 -4.74
N SER A 259 -4.72 -3.67 -5.45
CA SER A 259 -5.87 -4.59 -5.48
C SER A 259 -5.44 -5.99 -5.08
N GLY A 260 -6.27 -6.66 -4.30
CA GLY A 260 -5.91 -7.90 -3.60
C GLY A 260 -5.80 -7.67 -2.10
N ASP A 261 -5.67 -8.76 -1.34
CA ASP A 261 -5.59 -8.65 0.13
C ASP A 261 -4.12 -8.45 0.56
N ASP A 262 -3.72 -7.20 0.79
CA ASP A 262 -2.32 -6.79 0.98
C ASP A 262 -1.89 -6.75 2.46
N ILE A 263 -0.57 -6.83 2.66
CA ILE A 263 0.08 -6.69 3.97
C ILE A 263 1.07 -5.52 3.94
N LEU A 264 0.71 -4.43 4.61
CA LEU A 264 1.54 -3.24 4.79
C LEU A 264 2.28 -3.32 6.12
N VAL A 265 3.61 -3.31 6.08
CA VAL A 265 4.47 -3.47 7.25
C VAL A 265 5.00 -2.10 7.67
N ALA A 266 4.44 -1.57 8.74
CA ALA A 266 4.76 -0.23 9.25
C ALA A 266 5.75 -0.27 10.41
N GLY A 267 6.23 0.90 10.83
CA GLY A 267 7.03 1.07 12.05
C GLY A 267 8.49 0.64 11.94
N HIS A 268 9.08 0.77 10.75
CA HIS A 268 10.47 0.39 10.46
C HIS A 268 11.50 1.50 10.69
N GLY A 269 11.18 2.53 11.46
CA GLY A 269 12.16 3.55 11.80
C GLY A 269 11.55 4.90 12.14
N GLN A 270 12.25 5.95 11.71
CA GLN A 270 11.78 7.33 11.78
C GLN A 270 11.30 7.75 10.40
N GLY A 271 10.31 8.63 10.36
CA GLY A 271 9.66 9.04 9.12
C GLY A 271 8.15 9.13 9.29
N ASN A 272 7.53 10.05 8.57
CA ASN A 272 6.08 10.13 8.46
C ASN A 272 5.67 9.42 7.17
N ASP A 273 5.06 8.25 7.30
CA ASP A 273 4.71 7.41 6.17
C ASP A 273 3.25 7.57 5.76
N SER A 274 2.94 7.14 4.54
CA SER A 274 1.57 6.99 4.04
C SER A 274 1.38 5.56 3.54
N TYR A 275 0.44 4.86 4.17
CA TYR A 275 0.03 3.50 3.83
C TYR A 275 -1.39 3.53 3.26
N ASP A 276 -1.58 3.02 2.05
CA ASP A 276 -2.89 2.85 1.41
C ASP A 276 -3.04 1.39 0.98
N GLY A 277 -3.92 0.61 1.61
CA GLY A 277 -4.16 -0.78 1.22
C GLY A 277 -4.85 -0.86 -0.14
N GLY A 278 -5.74 0.08 -0.42
CA GLY A 278 -6.48 0.16 -1.67
C GLY A 278 -7.87 -0.46 -1.54
N ALA A 279 -8.17 -1.42 -2.41
CA ALA A 279 -9.44 -2.14 -2.41
C ALA A 279 -9.23 -3.58 -1.97
N ASP A 280 -10.31 -4.24 -1.54
CA ASP A 280 -10.32 -5.59 -0.95
C ASP A 280 -10.03 -5.56 0.57
N ILE A 281 -9.45 -6.61 1.17
CA ILE A 281 -9.29 -6.71 2.62
C ILE A 281 -7.82 -6.65 3.00
N ASP A 282 -7.40 -5.48 3.45
CA ASP A 282 -5.99 -5.19 3.69
C ASP A 282 -5.62 -5.25 5.16
N THR A 283 -4.34 -5.56 5.41
CA THR A 283 -3.76 -5.65 6.76
C THR A 283 -2.59 -4.71 6.91
N ILE A 284 -2.65 -3.82 7.92
CA ILE A 284 -1.46 -3.11 8.41
C ILE A 284 -0.89 -3.79 9.65
N THR A 285 0.43 -3.97 9.71
CA THR A 285 1.13 -4.59 10.83
C THR A 285 2.26 -3.72 11.38
N PHE A 286 2.30 -3.57 12.70
CA PHE A 286 3.32 -2.82 13.46
C PHE A 286 4.24 -3.75 14.26
N THR A 287 4.35 -5.02 13.85
CA THR A 287 5.16 -6.05 14.54
C THR A 287 6.67 -5.73 14.66
N SER A 288 7.17 -4.77 13.89
CA SER A 288 8.52 -4.21 14.01
C SER A 288 8.71 -3.43 15.32
N THR A 289 7.65 -2.81 15.84
CA THR A 289 7.67 -1.91 17.00
C THR A 289 7.69 -2.67 18.34
N LYS A 290 8.34 -2.08 19.35
CA LYS A 290 8.44 -2.62 20.73
C LYS A 290 7.84 -1.68 21.77
N ARG A 291 7.60 -0.42 21.41
CA ARG A 291 6.97 0.60 22.24
C ARG A 291 5.52 0.79 21.77
N GLY A 292 4.71 1.41 22.63
CA GLY A 292 3.29 1.59 22.35
C GLY A 292 3.03 2.44 21.12
N VAL A 293 2.13 1.97 20.25
CA VAL A 293 1.61 2.65 19.07
C VAL A 293 0.14 3.00 19.30
N THR A 294 -0.26 4.20 18.89
CA THR A 294 -1.68 4.58 18.79
C THR A 294 -2.11 4.52 17.34
N ILE A 295 -2.99 3.58 17.00
CA ILE A 295 -3.49 3.31 15.66
C ILE A 295 -4.98 3.64 15.65
N ASN A 296 -5.44 4.40 14.65
CA ASN A 296 -6.84 4.76 14.50
C ASN A 296 -7.24 4.74 13.02
N LEU A 297 -7.96 3.69 12.61
CA LEU A 297 -8.46 3.52 11.25
C LEU A 297 -9.53 4.55 10.90
N SER A 298 -10.46 4.87 11.81
CA SER A 298 -11.49 5.90 11.58
C SER A 298 -10.92 7.30 11.32
N ALA A 299 -9.74 7.59 11.88
CA ALA A 299 -9.03 8.85 11.66
C ALA A 299 -7.98 8.76 10.54
N GLY A 300 -7.66 7.55 10.08
CA GLY A 300 -6.60 7.28 9.11
C GLY A 300 -5.20 7.62 9.60
N THR A 301 -4.89 7.34 10.86
CA THR A 301 -3.60 7.74 11.47
C THR A 301 -2.99 6.66 12.34
N ALA A 302 -1.66 6.57 12.36
CA ALA A 302 -0.90 5.91 13.43
C ALA A 302 0.23 6.81 13.94
N PHE A 303 0.52 6.75 15.23
CA PHE A 303 1.63 7.49 15.80
C PHE A 303 2.22 6.82 17.04
N GLY A 304 3.50 7.07 17.26
CA GLY A 304 4.30 6.40 18.27
C GLY A 304 5.75 6.87 18.20
N SER A 305 6.58 6.46 19.16
CA SER A 305 8.00 6.85 19.13
C SER A 305 8.85 6.09 18.11
N GLU A 306 8.27 5.08 17.46
CA GLU A 306 8.91 4.19 16.47
C GLU A 306 8.14 4.20 15.13
N THR A 307 7.16 5.09 14.98
CA THR A 307 6.28 5.21 13.80
C THR A 307 5.97 6.69 13.48
N ASP A 308 6.69 7.62 14.13
CA ASP A 308 6.39 9.07 14.17
C ASP A 308 4.90 9.44 13.98
N SER A 309 4.51 9.97 12.81
CA SER A 309 3.13 10.34 12.47
C SER A 309 2.77 9.85 11.06
N ASP A 310 2.17 8.68 10.99
CA ASP A 310 1.78 8.01 9.76
C ASP A 310 0.31 8.24 9.38
N LEU A 311 0.04 8.17 8.08
CA LEU A 311 -1.29 8.12 7.50
C LEU A 311 -1.63 6.69 7.07
N ILE A 312 -2.87 6.28 7.30
CA ILE A 312 -3.38 4.94 6.96
C ILE A 312 -4.72 5.10 6.24
N MET A 313 -4.87 4.45 5.10
CA MET A 313 -6.08 4.46 4.28
C MET A 313 -6.36 3.05 3.74
N GLY A 314 -7.64 2.73 3.52
CA GLY A 314 -8.06 1.46 2.90
C GLY A 314 -7.50 0.23 3.61
N VAL A 315 -7.67 0.14 4.93
CA VAL A 315 -7.20 -1.01 5.72
C VAL A 315 -8.26 -1.40 6.73
N GLU A 316 -8.60 -2.69 6.78
CA GLU A 316 -9.63 -3.25 7.65
C GLU A 316 -9.02 -4.03 8.82
N HIS A 317 -7.80 -4.56 8.66
CA HIS A 317 -7.14 -5.39 9.66
C HIS A 317 -5.90 -4.73 10.25
N VAL A 318 -5.77 -4.82 11.57
CA VAL A 318 -4.61 -4.29 12.31
C VAL A 318 -3.96 -5.39 13.12
N ILE A 319 -2.64 -5.51 12.95
CA ILE A 319 -1.76 -6.20 13.90
C ILE A 319 -0.89 -5.11 14.55
N ALA A 320 -1.08 -4.87 15.84
CA ALA A 320 -0.35 -3.82 16.56
C ALA A 320 1.12 -4.22 16.84
N GLY A 321 1.76 -3.46 17.72
CA GLY A 321 3.14 -3.68 18.16
C GLY A 321 3.23 -4.66 19.33
N TYR A 322 4.40 -4.71 19.95
CA TYR A 322 4.61 -5.45 21.20
C TYR A 322 4.65 -4.53 22.44
N GLY A 323 4.15 -3.31 22.28
CA GLY A 323 4.12 -2.27 23.31
C GLY A 323 2.76 -2.20 24.02
N ASN A 324 2.52 -1.16 24.83
CA ASN A 324 1.15 -0.91 25.30
C ASN A 324 0.45 -0.06 24.25
N ASP A 325 -0.38 -0.70 23.45
CA ASP A 325 -0.96 -0.13 22.24
C ASP A 325 -2.36 0.43 22.49
N THR A 326 -2.77 1.37 21.65
CA THR A 326 -4.16 1.80 21.54
C THR A 326 -4.59 1.63 20.10
N VAL A 327 -5.52 0.72 19.85
CA VAL A 327 -6.03 0.39 18.52
C VAL A 327 -7.50 0.81 18.45
N VAL A 328 -7.84 1.62 17.44
CA VAL A 328 -9.20 2.06 17.15
C VAL A 328 -9.53 1.64 15.72
N GLY A 329 -10.61 0.88 15.55
CA GLY A 329 -11.20 0.49 14.28
C GLY A 329 -11.92 1.64 13.59
N ASP A 330 -12.76 1.31 12.62
CA ASP A 330 -13.62 2.24 11.91
C ASP A 330 -15.10 1.80 11.96
N ALA A 331 -15.88 2.11 10.93
CA ALA A 331 -17.29 1.75 10.88
C ALA A 331 -17.55 0.45 10.08
N LEU A 332 -16.48 -0.19 9.59
CA LEU A 332 -16.50 -1.43 8.83
C LEU A 332 -16.22 -2.62 9.76
N SER A 333 -16.31 -3.84 9.23
CA SER A 333 -15.86 -5.02 9.97
C SER A 333 -14.34 -5.06 10.00
N ASN A 334 -13.76 -4.91 11.18
CA ASN A 334 -12.32 -4.95 11.41
C ASN A 334 -11.87 -6.22 12.13
N ARG A 335 -10.60 -6.59 11.92
CA ARG A 335 -9.88 -7.57 12.74
C ARG A 335 -8.72 -6.89 13.42
N LEU A 336 -8.80 -6.80 14.75
CA LEU A 336 -7.86 -6.02 15.57
C LEU A 336 -7.10 -6.95 16.53
N SER A 337 -5.78 -7.05 16.35
CA SER A 337 -4.89 -7.85 17.20
C SER A 337 -3.86 -6.96 17.87
N ALA A 338 -3.88 -6.86 19.20
CA ALA A 338 -2.97 -6.00 19.96
C ALA A 338 -1.67 -6.69 20.44
N LEU A 339 -1.54 -8.00 20.19
CA LEU A 339 -0.36 -8.82 20.49
C LEU A 339 0.08 -8.88 21.96
N SER A 340 0.98 -8.02 22.41
CA SER A 340 1.57 -8.10 23.75
C SER A 340 1.69 -6.72 24.33
N GLY A 341 1.22 -6.51 25.56
CA GLY A 341 1.13 -5.17 26.07
C GLY A 341 0.15 -5.04 27.23
N LYS A 342 -0.43 -3.86 27.33
CA LYS A 342 -1.59 -3.57 28.18
C LYS A 342 -2.42 -2.64 27.34
N ASP A 343 -3.26 -3.26 26.53
CA ASP A 343 -3.71 -2.62 25.31
C ASP A 343 -5.13 -2.08 25.48
N ILE A 344 -5.46 -1.10 24.65
CA ILE A 344 -6.82 -0.58 24.53
C ILE A 344 -7.24 -0.83 23.10
N VAL A 345 -8.19 -1.74 22.89
CA VAL A 345 -8.74 -2.07 21.58
C VAL A 345 -10.19 -1.61 21.53
N LYS A 346 -10.51 -0.71 20.60
CA LYS A 346 -11.86 -0.22 20.35
C LYS A 346 -12.23 -0.50 18.90
N ALA A 347 -13.17 -1.39 18.68
CA ALA A 347 -13.61 -1.74 17.34
C ALA A 347 -14.52 -0.68 16.70
N GLU A 348 -15.28 0.06 17.53
CA GLU A 348 -16.23 1.11 17.12
C GLU A 348 -17.54 0.54 16.54
N ALA A 349 -17.77 0.53 15.24
CA ALA A 349 -19.01 -0.01 14.68
C ALA A 349 -18.68 -1.01 13.57
N GLY A 350 -19.45 -2.08 13.46
CA GLY A 350 -19.09 -3.17 12.57
C GLY A 350 -19.35 -4.51 13.26
N ASN A 351 -19.14 -5.61 12.53
CA ASN A 351 -19.05 -6.91 13.19
C ASN A 351 -17.58 -7.23 13.31
N ASP A 352 -17.01 -6.99 14.49
CA ASP A 352 -15.57 -6.92 14.64
C ASP A 352 -14.98 -8.16 15.32
N VAL A 353 -13.71 -8.42 15.07
CA VAL A 353 -12.95 -9.49 15.73
C VAL A 353 -11.78 -8.90 16.50
N LEU A 354 -11.82 -9.01 17.82
CA LEU A 354 -10.85 -8.41 18.73
C LEU A 354 -10.02 -9.49 19.43
N ASN A 355 -8.70 -9.33 19.40
CA ASN A 355 -7.75 -10.11 20.19
C ASN A 355 -6.82 -9.16 20.96
N GLY A 356 -6.95 -9.13 22.30
CA GLY A 356 -6.06 -8.36 23.18
C GLY A 356 -4.65 -8.96 23.28
N GLY A 357 -4.55 -10.29 23.16
CA GLY A 357 -3.27 -10.99 23.23
C GLY A 357 -2.77 -11.19 24.67
N LEU A 358 -1.47 -10.98 24.88
CA LEU A 358 -0.83 -11.06 26.18
C LEU A 358 -0.87 -9.70 26.85
N GLY A 359 -1.50 -9.58 28.00
CA GLY A 359 -1.60 -8.28 28.64
C GLY A 359 -2.69 -8.25 29.68
N ASN A 360 -2.99 -7.08 30.20
CA ASN A 360 -4.28 -6.89 30.87
C ASN A 360 -4.98 -5.83 30.05
N ASP A 361 -5.83 -6.27 29.14
CA ASP A 361 -6.27 -5.43 28.04
C ASP A 361 -7.68 -4.90 28.29
N LYS A 362 -8.04 -3.82 27.59
CA LYS A 362 -9.40 -3.28 27.57
C LYS A 362 -9.94 -3.39 26.17
N LEU A 363 -10.97 -4.20 26.02
CA LEU A 363 -11.59 -4.50 24.74
C LEU A 363 -12.98 -3.86 24.74
N TYR A 364 -13.26 -3.11 23.67
CA TYR A 364 -14.54 -2.46 23.40
C TYR A 364 -14.99 -2.92 22.02
N GLY A 365 -16.05 -3.74 21.97
CA GLY A 365 -16.61 -4.22 20.72
C GLY A 365 -17.35 -3.09 19.99
N GLY A 366 -18.11 -2.29 20.75
CA GLY A 366 -18.90 -1.20 20.20
C GLY A 366 -20.26 -1.66 19.68
N ASP A 367 -20.64 -1.20 18.49
CA ASP A 367 -21.93 -1.47 17.88
C ASP A 367 -21.83 -2.51 16.76
N GLY A 368 -22.58 -3.61 16.91
CA GLY A 368 -22.67 -4.68 15.92
C GLY A 368 -22.53 -6.02 16.62
N TRP A 369 -22.14 -7.06 15.90
CA TRP A 369 -21.96 -8.41 16.44
C TRP A 369 -20.48 -8.72 16.55
N ASP A 370 -19.94 -8.51 17.75
CA ASP A 370 -18.48 -8.56 17.95
C ASP A 370 -18.02 -9.90 18.48
N THR A 371 -16.76 -10.22 18.20
CA THR A 371 -16.10 -11.45 18.63
C THR A 371 -14.86 -11.13 19.44
N PHE A 372 -14.82 -11.59 20.69
CA PHE A 372 -13.67 -11.44 21.59
C PHE A 372 -12.90 -12.76 21.65
N ILE A 373 -11.68 -12.78 21.11
CA ILE A 373 -10.81 -13.95 21.05
C ILE A 373 -9.89 -14.02 22.29
N PHE A 374 -9.84 -15.19 22.91
CA PHE A 374 -8.87 -15.56 23.94
C PHE A 374 -8.06 -16.78 23.48
N ASP A 375 -6.86 -16.52 22.97
CA ASP A 375 -5.91 -17.53 22.48
C ASP A 375 -4.54 -17.48 23.18
N SER A 376 -4.39 -16.52 24.10
CA SER A 376 -3.16 -16.26 24.81
C SER A 376 -3.05 -17.06 26.10
N LYS A 377 -1.80 -17.32 26.51
CA LYS A 377 -1.51 -18.11 27.71
C LYS A 377 -2.20 -17.49 28.93
N LEU A 378 -2.96 -18.28 29.69
CA LEU A 378 -3.56 -17.78 30.94
C LEU A 378 -2.51 -17.47 32.02
N GLY A 379 -2.91 -16.62 32.97
CA GLY A 379 -2.20 -16.47 34.24
C GLY A 379 -2.28 -17.73 35.12
N THR A 380 -2.19 -17.52 36.42
CA THR A 380 -2.40 -18.54 37.45
C THR A 380 -3.30 -17.95 38.52
N SER A 381 -3.89 -18.78 39.37
CA SER A 381 -4.66 -18.29 40.52
C SER A 381 -3.88 -17.39 41.49
N LYS A 382 -2.54 -17.37 41.42
CA LYS A 382 -1.68 -16.44 42.19
C LYS A 382 -1.47 -15.09 41.50
N THR A 383 -1.71 -15.03 40.20
CA THR A 383 -1.54 -13.86 39.34
C THR A 383 -2.86 -13.39 38.72
N ASP A 384 -4.00 -13.91 39.19
CA ASP A 384 -5.32 -13.44 38.80
C ASP A 384 -5.38 -11.91 38.84
N ARG A 385 -5.95 -11.32 37.78
CA ARG A 385 -6.07 -9.87 37.56
C ARG A 385 -4.77 -9.11 37.45
N LYS A 386 -3.61 -9.77 37.43
CA LYS A 386 -2.30 -9.12 37.28
C LYS A 386 -1.65 -9.38 35.92
N VAL A 387 -1.99 -10.50 35.29
CA VAL A 387 -1.45 -10.94 34.01
C VAL A 387 -2.54 -11.68 33.25
N ASN A 388 -2.74 -11.34 31.97
CA ASN A 388 -3.67 -12.02 31.04
C ASN A 388 -5.09 -12.06 31.61
N PHE A 389 -5.53 -10.89 32.06
CA PHE A 389 -6.87 -10.64 32.60
C PHE A 389 -7.47 -9.41 31.94
N ASP A 390 -8.38 -9.65 31.01
CA ASP A 390 -8.89 -8.60 30.13
C ASP A 390 -10.24 -8.08 30.58
N MET A 391 -10.55 -6.86 30.16
CA MET A 391 -11.82 -6.20 30.41
C MET A 391 -12.59 -6.06 29.10
N MET A 392 -13.62 -6.88 28.91
CA MET A 392 -14.63 -6.68 27.87
C MET A 392 -15.63 -5.63 28.37
N THR A 393 -15.44 -4.38 27.96
CA THR A 393 -16.02 -3.22 28.67
C THR A 393 -17.50 -3.00 28.35
N ASP A 394 -17.92 -3.34 27.14
CA ASP A 394 -19.26 -3.08 26.59
C ASP A 394 -20.00 -4.32 26.08
N PHE A 395 -19.44 -5.51 26.26
CA PHE A 395 -20.03 -6.78 25.80
C PHE A 395 -21.55 -6.89 26.00
N LYS A 396 -22.25 -7.19 24.91
CA LYS A 396 -23.70 -7.37 24.78
C LYS A 396 -23.99 -8.85 24.51
N ALA A 397 -24.41 -9.59 25.54
CA ALA A 397 -24.75 -11.03 25.42
C ALA A 397 -25.91 -11.38 24.45
N ALA A 398 -26.52 -10.39 23.80
CA ALA A 398 -27.51 -10.63 22.75
C ALA A 398 -26.90 -10.62 21.34
N ASP A 399 -25.72 -10.03 21.19
CA ASP A 399 -25.09 -9.66 19.93
C ASP A 399 -23.68 -10.29 19.82
N ASP A 400 -22.90 -10.18 20.90
CA ASP A 400 -21.47 -10.52 20.90
C ASP A 400 -21.18 -11.96 21.29
N THR A 401 -20.01 -12.44 20.87
CA THR A 401 -19.52 -13.79 21.16
C THR A 401 -18.11 -13.79 21.76
N ILE A 402 -17.80 -14.83 22.53
CA ILE A 402 -16.47 -15.07 23.11
C ILE A 402 -15.89 -16.33 22.51
N TRP A 403 -14.71 -16.25 21.91
CA TRP A 403 -14.03 -17.39 21.30
C TRP A 403 -12.83 -17.80 22.14
N LEU A 404 -12.75 -19.08 22.47
CA LEU A 404 -11.72 -19.66 23.32
C LEU A 404 -10.89 -20.67 22.52
N ASP A 405 -9.59 -20.41 22.34
CA ASP A 405 -8.71 -21.36 21.63
C ASP A 405 -8.47 -22.61 22.49
N ASN A 406 -8.78 -23.78 21.92
CA ASN A 406 -8.64 -25.07 22.60
C ASN A 406 -7.18 -25.42 22.95
N LYS A 407 -6.18 -24.78 22.35
CA LYS A 407 -4.77 -24.88 22.76
C LYS A 407 -4.56 -24.34 24.18
N VAL A 408 -5.29 -23.29 24.56
CA VAL A 408 -5.27 -22.69 25.90
C VAL A 408 -6.28 -23.39 26.80
N PHE A 409 -7.52 -23.53 26.34
CA PHE A 409 -8.65 -24.09 27.08
C PHE A 409 -8.84 -25.59 26.80
N SER A 410 -7.76 -26.36 26.96
CA SER A 410 -7.64 -27.78 26.54
C SER A 410 -8.67 -28.80 27.05
N LYS A 411 -9.56 -28.42 27.98
CA LYS A 411 -10.63 -29.29 28.50
C LYS A 411 -11.98 -29.12 27.81
N LEU A 412 -12.14 -28.12 26.93
CA LEU A 412 -13.44 -27.77 26.32
C LEU A 412 -13.90 -28.71 25.19
N GLY A 413 -13.15 -29.76 24.87
CA GLY A 413 -13.62 -30.85 24.02
C GLY A 413 -13.50 -30.57 22.52
N LYS A 414 -14.63 -30.58 21.77
CA LYS A 414 -14.65 -30.50 20.29
C LYS A 414 -13.81 -29.31 19.81
N LYS A 415 -13.00 -29.55 18.78
CA LYS A 415 -12.13 -28.54 18.15
C LYS A 415 -12.93 -27.84 17.04
N GLY A 416 -13.30 -26.58 17.26
CA GLY A 416 -13.70 -25.71 16.16
C GLY A 416 -12.47 -25.24 15.37
N SER A 417 -12.66 -24.19 14.59
CA SER A 417 -11.61 -23.34 14.04
C SER A 417 -12.16 -21.92 13.91
N GLU A 418 -11.33 -20.91 13.67
CA GLU A 418 -11.84 -19.55 13.42
C GLU A 418 -12.83 -19.49 12.23
N ALA A 419 -12.59 -20.29 11.18
CA ALA A 419 -13.50 -20.39 10.04
C ALA A 419 -14.80 -21.17 10.35
N ALA A 420 -14.82 -21.96 11.43
CA ALA A 420 -15.95 -22.80 11.82
C ALA A 420 -15.97 -23.00 13.36
N PRO A 421 -16.28 -21.94 14.13
CA PRO A 421 -16.23 -21.96 15.59
C PRO A 421 -17.27 -22.94 16.14
N ALA A 422 -16.88 -23.75 17.13
CA ALA A 422 -17.77 -24.75 17.72
C ALA A 422 -18.44 -24.21 18.99
N LEU A 423 -19.77 -24.22 19.04
CA LEU A 423 -20.51 -23.81 20.24
C LEU A 423 -20.05 -24.57 21.49
N LEU A 424 -19.85 -23.86 22.61
CA LEU A 424 -19.46 -24.46 23.88
C LEU A 424 -20.51 -25.49 24.33
N ASN A 425 -20.04 -26.65 24.81
CA ASN A 425 -20.97 -27.63 25.38
C ASN A 425 -21.54 -27.10 26.70
N LYS A 426 -22.87 -27.02 26.81
CA LYS A 426 -23.58 -26.55 28.02
C LYS A 426 -23.08 -27.18 29.33
N LYS A 427 -22.63 -28.43 29.34
CA LYS A 427 -22.09 -29.10 30.54
C LYS A 427 -20.74 -28.56 31.03
N TYR A 428 -20.10 -27.70 30.24
CA TYR A 428 -18.81 -27.08 30.54
C TYR A 428 -18.92 -25.67 31.10
N PHE A 429 -20.15 -25.16 31.27
CA PHE A 429 -20.40 -23.80 31.71
C PHE A 429 -21.27 -23.77 32.96
N THR A 430 -20.88 -22.97 33.95
CA THR A 430 -21.67 -22.73 35.16
C THR A 430 -21.65 -21.27 35.56
N VAL A 431 -22.76 -20.81 36.16
CA VAL A 431 -22.86 -19.48 36.76
C VAL A 431 -22.73 -19.59 38.27
N GLY A 432 -21.74 -18.92 38.86
CA GLY A 432 -21.49 -18.95 40.30
C GLY A 432 -20.10 -18.44 40.68
N ASP A 433 -19.75 -18.59 41.95
CA ASP A 433 -18.45 -18.17 42.47
C ASP A 433 -17.34 -19.23 42.23
N LYS A 434 -17.71 -20.46 41.81
CA LYS A 434 -16.82 -21.58 41.48
C LYS A 434 -17.56 -22.68 40.70
N ALA A 435 -16.81 -23.64 40.15
CA ALA A 435 -17.33 -24.88 39.58
C ALA A 435 -18.16 -25.70 40.60
N LYS A 436 -19.19 -26.41 40.12
CA LYS A 436 -20.18 -27.12 40.94
C LYS A 436 -20.22 -28.63 40.71
N ASP A 437 -19.97 -29.08 39.49
CA ASP A 437 -19.79 -30.50 39.18
C ASP A 437 -18.41 -30.75 38.55
N LYS A 438 -18.10 -31.95 38.06
CA LYS A 438 -16.76 -32.33 37.57
C LYS A 438 -16.38 -31.81 36.17
N ASN A 439 -17.30 -31.12 35.49
CA ASN A 439 -17.12 -30.70 34.11
C ASN A 439 -17.24 -29.17 33.93
N ASP A 440 -17.48 -28.40 34.99
CA ASP A 440 -17.66 -26.95 34.93
C ASP A 440 -16.34 -26.22 34.66
N TYR A 441 -15.83 -26.32 33.44
CA TYR A 441 -14.54 -25.75 33.05
C TYR A 441 -14.57 -24.23 32.90
N ILE A 442 -15.69 -23.65 32.48
CA ILE A 442 -15.91 -22.21 32.40
C ILE A 442 -16.88 -21.79 33.50
N VAL A 443 -16.41 -20.91 34.38
CA VAL A 443 -17.17 -20.37 35.51
C VAL A 443 -17.41 -18.89 35.28
N TYR A 444 -18.68 -18.47 35.27
CA TYR A 444 -19.06 -17.06 35.21
C TYR A 444 -19.62 -16.58 36.55
N ASN A 445 -18.92 -15.64 37.18
CA ASN A 445 -19.41 -14.98 38.38
C ASN A 445 -20.23 -13.75 38.02
N LYS A 446 -21.55 -13.90 37.95
CA LYS A 446 -22.49 -12.81 37.62
C LYS A 446 -22.41 -11.59 38.56
N LYS A 447 -21.98 -11.75 39.82
CA LYS A 447 -21.88 -10.64 40.77
C LYS A 447 -20.68 -9.74 40.47
N THR A 448 -19.57 -10.34 40.06
CA THR A 448 -18.32 -9.63 39.78
C THR A 448 -18.13 -9.34 38.29
N GLY A 449 -18.81 -10.09 37.42
CA GLY A 449 -18.63 -10.09 35.97
C GLY A 449 -17.45 -10.94 35.50
N VAL A 450 -16.80 -11.69 36.39
CA VAL A 450 -15.55 -12.41 36.07
C VAL A 450 -15.84 -13.75 35.39
N LEU A 451 -15.06 -14.04 34.34
CA LEU A 451 -14.91 -15.36 33.75
C LEU A 451 -13.63 -16.03 34.26
N SER A 452 -13.74 -17.32 34.55
CA SER A 452 -12.62 -18.14 35.03
C SER A 452 -12.60 -19.49 34.34
N TYR A 453 -11.39 -20.02 34.14
CA TYR A 453 -11.16 -21.37 33.65
C TYR A 453 -10.72 -22.28 34.81
N ASP A 454 -11.56 -23.26 35.14
CA ASP A 454 -11.22 -24.32 36.08
C ASP A 454 -10.76 -25.55 35.31
N SER A 455 -9.44 -25.76 35.21
CA SER A 455 -8.89 -26.89 34.43
C SER A 455 -9.19 -28.28 34.97
N ASP A 456 -9.59 -28.43 36.23
CA ASP A 456 -10.11 -29.71 36.75
C ASP A 456 -11.63 -29.80 36.70
N GLY A 457 -12.27 -28.65 36.47
CA GLY A 457 -13.70 -28.49 36.27
C GLY A 457 -14.53 -28.75 37.51
N SER A 458 -13.92 -29.13 38.64
CA SER A 458 -14.57 -29.65 39.85
C SER A 458 -14.66 -28.66 41.00
N GLY A 459 -13.99 -27.51 40.88
CA GLY A 459 -13.86 -26.51 41.93
C GLY A 459 -12.93 -26.94 43.06
N SER A 460 -12.21 -28.06 42.90
CA SER A 460 -11.26 -28.58 43.89
C SER A 460 -9.94 -27.82 43.83
N LYS A 461 -9.52 -27.40 42.63
CA LYS A 461 -8.42 -26.46 42.42
C LYS A 461 -8.95 -25.05 42.22
N ALA A 462 -8.09 -24.08 42.47
CA ALA A 462 -8.40 -22.70 42.12
C ALA A 462 -8.49 -22.57 40.60
N ALA A 463 -9.62 -22.04 40.13
CA ALA A 463 -9.77 -21.58 38.75
C ALA A 463 -8.83 -20.39 38.49
N VAL A 464 -8.52 -20.15 37.22
CA VAL A 464 -7.75 -18.98 36.78
C VAL A 464 -8.72 -17.96 36.21
N GLU A 465 -8.69 -16.73 36.74
CA GLU A 465 -9.49 -15.64 36.21
C GLU A 465 -8.82 -15.06 34.96
N PHE A 466 -9.55 -14.92 33.85
CA PHE A 466 -8.97 -14.47 32.57
C PHE A 466 -9.71 -13.30 31.91
N ALA A 467 -10.96 -13.04 32.28
CA ALA A 467 -11.68 -11.89 31.75
C ALA A 467 -12.71 -11.33 32.72
N GLN A 468 -13.10 -10.08 32.51
CA GLN A 468 -14.19 -9.42 33.20
C GLN A 468 -15.12 -8.71 32.22
N LEU A 469 -16.41 -8.98 32.37
CA LEU A 469 -17.50 -8.27 31.72
C LEU A 469 -18.21 -7.33 32.70
N LYS A 470 -19.18 -6.56 32.19
CA LYS A 470 -20.11 -5.82 33.05
C LYS A 470 -20.84 -6.75 34.03
N ARG A 471 -20.99 -6.29 35.26
CA ARG A 471 -21.67 -7.04 36.33
C ARG A 471 -23.14 -7.26 35.99
N GLY A 472 -23.66 -8.44 36.32
CA GLY A 472 -25.09 -8.74 36.19
C GLY A 472 -25.54 -9.15 34.79
N LEU A 473 -24.64 -9.29 33.81
CA LEU A 473 -24.99 -9.79 32.48
C LEU A 473 -25.58 -11.20 32.54
N ALA A 474 -26.44 -11.50 31.58
CA ALA A 474 -27.09 -12.79 31.44
C ALA A 474 -26.29 -13.72 30.50
N LEU A 475 -24.98 -13.83 30.73
CA LEU A 475 -24.08 -14.67 29.95
C LEU A 475 -24.44 -16.15 30.08
N LYS A 476 -24.39 -16.86 28.98
CA LYS A 476 -24.70 -18.28 28.84
C LYS A 476 -23.63 -19.00 28.01
N TYR A 477 -23.78 -20.31 27.91
CA TYR A 477 -22.88 -21.15 27.12
C TYR A 477 -23.02 -20.91 25.60
N ASP A 478 -24.18 -20.41 25.14
CA ASP A 478 -24.44 -20.12 23.73
C ASP A 478 -23.79 -18.83 23.22
N ASP A 479 -23.26 -18.01 24.13
CA ASP A 479 -22.46 -16.81 23.82
C ASP A 479 -20.95 -17.16 23.66
N ILE A 480 -20.58 -18.43 23.88
CA ILE A 480 -19.17 -18.87 23.93
C ILE A 480 -18.92 -19.98 22.90
N PHE A 481 -17.84 -19.82 22.15
CA PHE A 481 -17.39 -20.75 21.14
C PHE A 481 -15.96 -21.23 21.42
N VAL A 482 -15.62 -22.40 20.90
CA VAL A 482 -14.30 -23.01 20.96
C VAL A 482 -13.74 -23.04 19.55
N ILE A 483 -12.52 -22.51 19.40
CA ILE A 483 -11.76 -22.49 18.14
C ILE A 483 -10.52 -23.39 18.20
#